data_AF-A0A432DN17-F1
#
_entry.id   AF-A0A432DN17-F1
#
_cell.length_a   1.000
_cell.length_b   1.000
_cell.length_c   1.000
_cell.angle_alpha   90.00
_cell.angle_beta   90.00
_cell.angle_gamma   90.00
#
_symmetry.space_group_name_H-M   'P 1'
#
loop_
_entity.id
_entity.type
_entity.pdbx_description
1 polymer ?
#
loop_
_entity_poly.entity_id
_entity_poly.type
_entity_poly.pdbx_seq_one_letter_code
_entity_poly.pdbx_strand_id
1 'polypeptide(L)'
;MSDLPEKPKLSRLFRLQWEEAQSNYVLLYPEGMVKLNTSAAEILKRCDGERDISAITDDLESAFSATGLRPDVEDFMREAYERGWIT
;
A
#
# COMPACT_ATOMS: atom_id res chain seq x y z
N MET A 1 19.76 -5.83 -5.71
CA MET A 1 18.83 -6.33 -4.67
C MET A 1 17.96 -5.14 -4.35
N SER A 2 16.71 -5.10 -4.84
CA SER A 2 15.88 -3.92 -4.62
C SER A 2 15.49 -3.87 -3.15
N ASP A 3 16.17 -2.96 -2.44
CA ASP A 3 16.00 -2.65 -1.02
C ASP A 3 14.61 -2.05 -0.86
N LEU A 4 13.65 -2.85 -0.41
CA LEU A 4 12.39 -2.31 0.06
C LEU A 4 12.69 -1.44 1.29
N PRO A 5 12.07 -0.27 1.43
CA PRO A 5 12.29 0.56 2.60
C PRO A 5 11.93 -0.23 3.87
N GLU A 6 12.79 -0.18 4.88
CA GLU A 6 12.54 -0.81 6.18
C GLU A 6 11.20 -0.34 6.78
N LYS A 7 10.82 0.91 6.48
CA LYS A 7 9.58 1.53 6.92
C LYS A 7 8.90 2.22 5.75
N PRO A 8 8.08 1.48 4.97
CA PRO A 8 7.42 2.05 3.81
C PRO A 8 6.47 3.17 4.23
N LYS A 9 6.63 4.32 3.57
CA LYS A 9 5.79 5.48 3.81
C LYS A 9 5.10 5.94 2.53
N LEU A 10 3.81 6.26 2.60
CA LEU A 10 3.13 6.87 1.47
C LEU A 10 3.77 8.22 1.11
N SER A 11 4.18 8.36 -0.16
CA SER A 11 4.79 9.57 -0.66
C SER A 11 3.80 10.73 -0.60
N ARG A 12 4.29 11.92 -0.23
CA ARG A 12 3.45 13.12 -0.01
C ARG A 12 2.73 13.61 -1.27
N LEU A 13 3.20 13.19 -2.44
CA LEU A 13 2.58 13.49 -3.73
C LEU A 13 1.29 12.67 -3.95
N PHE A 14 1.18 11.54 -3.26
CA PHE A 14 0.06 10.62 -3.40
C PHE A 14 -0.90 10.78 -2.23
N ARG A 15 -2.20 10.72 -2.55
CA ARG A 15 -3.27 10.81 -1.56
C ARG A 15 -4.24 9.66 -1.77
N LEU A 16 -4.31 8.78 -0.77
CA LEU A 16 -5.32 7.73 -0.73
C LEU A 16 -6.68 8.36 -0.39
N GLN A 17 -7.67 8.11 -1.22
CA GLN A 17 -9.04 8.60 -1.06
C GLN A 17 -10.04 7.48 -1.35
N TRP A 18 -11.12 7.43 -0.59
CA TRP A 18 -12.26 6.55 -0.87
C TRP A 18 -13.24 7.26 -1.82
N GLU A 19 -13.65 6.56 -2.87
CA GLU A 19 -14.66 7.00 -3.83
C GLU A 19 -15.95 6.20 -3.62
N GLU A 20 -16.97 6.85 -3.06
CA GLU A 20 -18.28 6.23 -2.83
C GLU A 20 -19.01 5.87 -4.14
N ALA A 21 -18.83 6.66 -5.20
CA ALA A 21 -19.47 6.43 -6.49
C ALA A 21 -19.07 5.09 -7.14
N GLN A 22 -17.88 4.59 -6.81
CA GLN A 22 -17.32 3.34 -7.34
C GLN A 22 -17.11 2.30 -6.25
N SER A 23 -17.47 2.61 -5.01
CA SER A 23 -17.18 1.83 -3.80
C SER A 23 -15.75 1.29 -3.79
N ASN A 24 -14.78 2.15 -4.09
CA ASN A 24 -13.39 1.73 -4.20
C ASN A 24 -12.40 2.82 -3.77
N TYR A 25 -11.19 2.41 -3.45
CA TYR A 25 -10.09 3.31 -3.11
C TYR A 25 -9.37 3.77 -4.37
N VAL A 26 -9.02 5.06 -4.39
CA VAL A 26 -8.23 5.69 -5.45
C VAL A 26 -7.02 6.38 -4.85
N LEU A 27 -5.90 6.31 -5.55
CA LEU A 27 -4.69 7.04 -5.24
C LEU A 27 -4.60 8.25 -6.18
N LEU A 28 -4.78 9.44 -5.64
CA LEU A 28 -4.69 10.69 -6.38
C LEU A 28 -3.24 11.19 -6.37
N TYR A 29 -2.75 11.69 -7.50
CA TYR A 29 -1.43 12.29 -7.66
C TYR A 29 -1.48 13.41 -8.72
N PRO A 30 -0.46 14.28 -8.82
CA PRO A 30 -0.55 15.50 -9.63
C PRO A 30 -0.84 15.25 -11.11
N GLU A 31 -0.38 14.12 -11.65
CA GLU A 31 -0.54 13.74 -13.06
C GLU A 31 -1.79 12.90 -13.33
N GLY A 32 -2.53 12.45 -12.31
CA GLY A 32 -3.74 11.65 -12.50
C GLY A 32 -4.27 10.92 -11.27
N MET A 33 -4.92 9.78 -11.49
CA MET A 33 -5.41 8.91 -10.43
C MET A 33 -5.17 7.44 -10.77
N VAL A 34 -4.90 6.62 -9.75
CA VAL A 34 -4.81 5.17 -9.86
C VAL A 34 -5.96 4.56 -9.08
N LYS A 35 -6.72 3.68 -9.73
CA LYS A 35 -7.74 2.90 -9.05
C LYS A 35 -7.07 1.72 -8.36
N LEU A 36 -7.19 1.67 -7.04
CA LEU A 36 -6.65 0.58 -6.23
C LEU A 36 -7.75 -0.44 -5.96
N ASN A 37 -7.36 -1.67 -5.63
CA ASN A 37 -8.28 -2.63 -5.04
C ASN A 37 -8.26 -2.50 -3.52
N THR A 38 -9.25 -3.07 -2.83
CA THR A 38 -9.36 -3.04 -1.37
C THR A 38 -8.08 -3.50 -0.68
N SER A 39 -7.45 -4.59 -1.14
CA SER A 39 -6.21 -5.10 -0.55
C SER A 39 -5.04 -4.11 -0.71
N ALA A 40 -4.86 -3.56 -1.92
CA ALA A 40 -3.81 -2.59 -2.21
C ALA A 40 -3.96 -1.30 -1.38
N ALA A 41 -5.20 -0.82 -1.23
CA ALA A 41 -5.50 0.34 -0.42
C ALA A 41 -5.24 0.08 1.07
N GLU A 42 -5.60 -1.09 1.59
CA GLU A 42 -5.34 -1.45 2.98
C GLU A 42 -3.84 -1.63 3.27
N ILE A 43 -3.04 -2.10 2.30
CA ILE A 43 -1.57 -2.08 2.39
C ILE A 43 -1.07 -0.63 2.51
N LEU A 44 -1.43 0.23 1.55
CA LEU A 44 -0.97 1.63 1.52
C LEU A 44 -1.41 2.44 2.75
N LYS A 45 -2.59 2.16 3.29
CA LYS A 45 -3.11 2.80 4.50
C LYS A 45 -2.30 2.46 5.75
N ARG A 46 -1.57 1.34 5.75
CA ARG A 46 -0.64 0.94 6.83
C ARG A 46 0.79 1.43 6.59
N CYS A 47 1.11 1.88 5.38
CA CYS A 47 2.40 2.49 5.03
C CYS A 47 2.53 3.92 5.57
N ASP A 48 2.66 4.07 6.89
CA ASP A 48 2.82 5.38 7.55
C ASP A 48 4.30 5.78 7.74
N GLY A 49 5.24 4.85 7.51
CA GLY A 49 6.67 5.02 7.78
C GLY A 49 7.09 4.69 9.22
N GLU A 50 6.18 4.13 10.02
CA GLU A 50 6.48 3.62 11.37
C GLU A 50 6.60 2.09 11.43
N ARG A 51 5.72 1.40 10.70
CA ARG A 51 5.62 -0.06 10.69
C ARG A 51 6.51 -0.63 9.59
N ASP A 52 7.15 -1.76 9.88
CA ASP A 52 7.86 -2.55 8.89
C ASP A 52 6.92 -3.46 8.10
N ILE A 53 7.44 -4.05 7.03
CA ILE A 53 6.68 -4.92 6.12
C ILE A 53 6.09 -6.13 6.85
N SER A 54 6.80 -6.70 7.82
CA SER A 54 6.30 -7.86 8.57
C SER A 54 5.15 -7.46 9.48
N ALA A 55 5.25 -6.32 10.17
CA ALA A 55 4.17 -5.78 10.98
C ALA A 55 2.93 -5.40 10.15
N ILE A 56 3.12 -4.83 8.96
CA ILE A 56 2.04 -4.52 8.02
C ILE A 56 1.36 -5.81 7.56
N THR A 57 2.14 -6.82 7.22
CA THR A 57 1.63 -8.13 6.79
C THR A 57 0.80 -8.79 7.89
N ASP A 58 1.31 -8.83 9.12
CA ASP A 58 0.60 -9.45 10.26
C ASP A 58 -0.75 -8.76 10.54
N ASP A 59 -0.77 -7.42 10.49
CA ASP A 59 -2.00 -6.63 10.65
C ASP A 59 -3.00 -6.89 9.51
N LEU A 60 -2.53 -7.04 8.28
CA LEU A 60 -3.36 -7.40 7.13
C LEU A 60 -3.90 -8.83 7.23
N GLU A 61 -3.06 -9.80 7.57
CA GLU A 61 -3.47 -11.19 7.77
C GLU A 61 -4.57 -11.30 8.84
N SER A 62 -4.42 -10.56 9.93
CA SER A 62 -5.43 -10.46 10.98
C SER A 62 -6.72 -9.78 10.48
N ALA A 63 -6.61 -8.62 9.82
CA ALA A 63 -7.75 -7.85 9.32
C ALA A 63 -8.56 -8.57 8.25
N PHE A 64 -7.89 -9.31 7.37
CA PHE A 64 -8.52 -10.06 6.28
C PHE A 64 -8.81 -11.52 6.64
N SER A 65 -8.43 -11.99 7.83
CA SER A 65 -8.49 -13.41 8.22
C SER A 65 -7.87 -14.32 7.14
N ALA A 66 -6.73 -13.90 6.60
CA ALA A 66 -5.99 -14.56 5.55
C ALA A 66 -4.56 -14.85 6.02
N THR A 67 -3.89 -15.81 5.40
CA THR A 67 -2.50 -16.16 5.74
C THR A 67 -1.69 -16.35 4.46
N GLY A 68 -0.38 -16.13 4.56
CA GLY A 68 0.53 -16.17 3.42
C GLY A 68 0.46 -14.90 2.57
N LEU A 69 0.03 -13.76 3.11
CA LEU A 69 -0.03 -12.50 2.34
C LEU A 69 1.34 -11.84 2.17
N ARG A 70 2.34 -12.27 2.95
CA ARG A 70 3.70 -11.72 2.92
C ARG A 70 4.29 -11.56 1.50
N PRO A 71 4.37 -12.60 0.66
CA PRO A 71 4.92 -12.46 -0.68
C PRO A 71 4.13 -11.47 -1.55
N ASP A 72 2.80 -11.47 -1.48
CA ASP A 72 1.95 -10.52 -2.22
C ASP A 72 2.15 -9.08 -1.75
N VAL A 73 2.31 -8.87 -0.44
CA VAL A 73 2.60 -7.56 0.15
C VAL A 73 3.98 -7.07 -0.28
N GLU A 74 5.00 -7.93 -0.22
CA GLU A 74 6.36 -7.61 -0.66
C GLU A 74 6.43 -7.28 -2.16
N ASP A 75 5.72 -8.03 -3.00
CA ASP A 75 5.64 -7.79 -4.45
C ASP A 75 4.93 -6.45 -4.74
N PHE A 76 3.79 -6.21 -4.10
CA PHE A 76 3.06 -4.94 -4.22
C PHE A 76 3.88 -3.75 -3.72
N MET A 77 4.60 -3.88 -2.61
CA MET A 77 5.47 -2.81 -2.11
C MET A 77 6.61 -2.52 -3.07
N ARG A 78 7.14 -3.54 -3.75
CA ARG A 78 8.18 -3.35 -4.77
C ARG A 78 7.62 -2.54 -5.94
N GLU A 79 6.48 -2.94 -6.48
CA GLU A 79 5.82 -2.18 -7.54
C GLU A 79 5.47 -0.75 -7.11
N ALA A 80 4.95 -0.58 -5.89
CA ALA A 80 4.61 0.73 -5.34
C ALA A 80 5.86 1.61 -5.18
N TYR A 81 6.98 1.03 -4.75
CA TYR A 81 8.26 1.74 -4.63
C TYR A 81 8.82 2.12 -6.01
N GLU A 82 8.80 1.20 -6.98
CA GLU A 82 9.24 1.48 -8.36
C GLU A 82 8.38 2.54 -9.05
N ARG A 83 7.08 2.59 -8.73
CA ARG A 83 6.15 3.63 -9.17
C ARG A 83 6.26 4.95 -8.39
N GLY A 84 7.08 5.00 -7.35
CA GLY A 84 7.27 6.17 -6.48
C GLY A 84 6.09 6.49 -5.56
N TRP A 85 5.14 5.55 -5.39
CA TRP A 85 3.98 5.70 -4.51
C TRP A 85 4.38 5.72 -3.04
N ILE A 86 5.39 4.93 -2.69
CA ILE A 86 5.95 4.83 -1.35
C ILE A 86 7.45 5.16 -1.38
N THR A 87 7.98 5.62 -0.25
CA THR A 87 9.39 5.97 -0.06
C THR A 87 9.97 5.25 1.14
#